data_AF-A0A842YAM4-F1
#
_entry.id   AF-A0A842YAM4-F1
#
_cell.length_a   1.000
_cell.length_b   1.000
_cell.length_c   1.000
_cell.angle_alpha   90.00
_cell.angle_beta   90.00
_cell.angle_gamma   90.00
#
_symmetry.space_group_name_H-M   'P 1'
#
loop_
_entity.id
_entity.type
_entity.pdbx_description
1 polymer ?
#
loop_
_entity_poly.entity_id
_entity_poly.type
_entity_poly.pdbx_seq_one_letter_code
_entity_poly.pdbx_strand_id
1 'polypeptide(L)'
;MSEYESPARLGTVVSTDTGPNVMEFSFVLEGGPKEIVAKRGEFVSVVTDDGIVIARVQDLLRTNRYYQHAEAVREYQSRGEPLRAIFPTDRWQYTIAKARVLGLWVENRTARPYFTVSPGAVVRGIDEDTLAAFLKLDNKEGLRLGTLAYQSLEFTPSINGLLSKHLAILAMSGAGKSYFVSVLLEELLS
;
A
#
# COMPACT_ATOMS: atom_id res chain seq x y z
N MET A 1 -28.93 4.00 7.24
CA MET A 1 -27.88 4.85 6.66
C MET A 1 -26.65 4.61 7.51
N SER A 2 -25.75 3.71 7.11
CA SER A 2 -24.46 3.62 7.80
C SER A 2 -23.66 4.86 7.45
N GLU A 3 -23.03 5.46 8.44
CA GLU A 3 -22.02 6.49 8.24
C GLU A 3 -20.94 5.86 7.36
N TYR A 4 -20.84 6.29 6.09
CA TYR A 4 -19.71 5.97 5.25
C TYR A 4 -18.52 6.76 5.81
N GLU A 5 -17.74 6.11 6.67
CA GLU A 5 -16.49 6.65 7.17
C GLU A 5 -15.56 6.80 5.96
N SER A 6 -15.28 8.04 5.54
CA SER A 6 -14.34 8.29 4.45
C SER A 6 -13.02 7.59 4.78
N PRO A 7 -12.41 6.86 3.83
CA PRO A 7 -11.18 6.14 4.08
C PRO A 7 -10.11 7.05 4.71
N ALA A 8 -9.40 6.53 5.71
CA ALA A 8 -8.46 7.29 6.51
C ALA A 8 -7.42 8.00 5.62
N ARG A 9 -7.14 9.27 5.90
CA ARG A 9 -6.08 10.02 5.23
C ARG A 9 -4.72 9.50 5.69
N LEU A 10 -3.90 9.07 4.75
CA LEU A 10 -2.59 8.46 5.04
C LEU A 10 -1.44 9.44 4.82
N GLY A 11 -1.59 10.35 3.84
CA GLY A 11 -0.52 11.28 3.51
C GLY A 11 -0.79 12.14 2.29
N THR A 12 0.29 12.77 1.81
CA THR A 12 0.26 13.71 0.68
C THR A 12 1.34 13.36 -0.34
N VAL A 13 1.00 13.32 -1.62
CA VAL A 13 1.94 13.04 -2.73
C VAL A 13 3.04 14.08 -2.77
N VAL A 14 4.29 13.63 -2.91
CA VAL A 14 5.48 14.49 -3.01
C VAL A 14 6.22 14.24 -4.32
N SER A 15 6.88 15.28 -4.83
CA SER A 15 7.79 15.16 -5.97
C SER A 15 9.14 14.62 -5.53
N THR A 16 9.68 13.68 -6.30
CA THR A 16 11.04 13.17 -6.21
C THR A 16 11.68 13.22 -7.59
N ASP A 17 12.97 12.88 -7.69
CA ASP A 17 13.67 12.86 -8.98
C ASP A 17 13.08 11.86 -10.00
N THR A 18 12.25 10.92 -9.52
CA THR A 18 11.69 9.82 -10.31
C THR A 18 10.17 9.89 -10.46
N GLY A 19 9.47 10.84 -9.85
CA GLY A 19 8.02 10.90 -9.90
C GLY A 19 7.37 12.08 -9.14
N PRO A 20 6.03 12.16 -9.11
CA PRO A 20 5.10 11.12 -9.56
C PRO A 20 5.12 10.90 -11.08
N ASN A 21 4.95 9.65 -11.50
CA ASN A 21 4.74 9.26 -12.89
C ASN A 21 3.52 8.33 -13.00
N VAL A 22 3.23 7.79 -14.18
CA VAL A 22 2.02 6.98 -14.41
C VAL A 22 2.06 5.63 -13.66
N MET A 23 3.26 5.12 -13.37
CA MET A 23 3.48 3.79 -12.79
C MET A 23 3.75 3.81 -11.28
N GLU A 24 4.31 4.90 -10.77
CA GLU A 24 4.69 5.03 -9.36
C GLU A 24 4.67 6.48 -8.89
N PHE A 25 4.45 6.63 -7.58
CA PHE A 25 4.55 7.92 -6.90
C PHE A 25 5.05 7.73 -5.47
N SER A 26 5.51 8.83 -4.87
CA SER A 26 5.92 8.88 -3.47
C SER A 26 4.98 9.79 -2.70
N PHE A 27 4.73 9.49 -1.43
CA PHE A 27 3.93 10.34 -0.56
C PHE A 27 4.51 10.38 0.85
N VAL A 28 4.42 11.55 1.50
CA VAL A 28 4.81 11.71 2.89
C VAL A 28 3.64 11.30 3.78
N LEU A 29 3.90 10.48 4.79
CA LEU A 29 2.88 10.05 5.76
C LEU A 29 2.54 11.18 6.73
N GLU A 30 1.27 11.28 7.12
CA GLU A 30 0.77 12.29 8.06
C GLU A 30 0.80 11.86 9.54
N GLY A 31 1.27 10.65 9.82
CA GLY A 31 1.37 10.12 11.17
C GLY A 31 2.44 10.76 12.04
N GLY A 32 2.21 10.71 13.35
CA GLY A 32 3.25 11.01 14.33
C GLY A 32 4.45 10.06 14.21
N PRO A 33 5.62 10.40 14.77
CA PRO A 33 6.84 9.59 14.65
C PRO A 33 6.72 8.18 15.26
N LYS A 34 5.71 7.89 16.08
CA LYS A 34 5.50 6.55 16.65
C LYS A 34 4.32 5.81 16.02
N GLU A 35 3.62 6.45 15.09
CA GLU A 35 2.40 5.93 14.51
C GLU A 35 2.69 5.18 13.22
N ILE A 36 2.08 4.00 13.08
CA ILE A 36 2.16 3.21 11.85
C ILE A 36 0.92 3.55 11.05
N VAL A 37 1.06 4.52 10.15
CA VAL A 37 -0.06 4.99 9.30
C VAL A 37 -0.18 4.19 8.00
N ALA A 38 0.91 3.59 7.52
CA ALA A 38 0.87 2.74 6.33
C ALA A 38 1.85 1.57 6.46
N LYS A 39 1.53 0.45 5.81
CA LYS A 39 2.32 -0.78 5.80
C LYS A 39 2.72 -1.18 4.38
N ARG A 40 3.87 -1.84 4.26
CA ARG A 40 4.31 -2.39 2.96
C ARG A 40 3.32 -3.47 2.50
N GLY A 41 2.78 -3.33 1.31
CA GLY A 41 1.77 -4.21 0.72
C GLY A 41 0.34 -3.70 0.85
N GLU A 42 0.10 -2.65 1.63
CA GLU A 42 -1.21 -2.02 1.79
C GLU A 42 -1.67 -1.33 0.50
N PHE A 43 -2.96 -1.44 0.19
CA PHE A 43 -3.59 -0.74 -0.93
C PHE A 43 -3.99 0.68 -0.51
N VAL A 44 -3.74 1.63 -1.40
CA VAL A 44 -4.03 3.04 -1.19
C VAL A 44 -4.72 3.62 -2.42
N SER A 45 -5.42 4.73 -2.22
CA SER A 45 -6.15 5.41 -3.28
C SER A 45 -5.81 6.89 -3.35
N VAL A 46 -5.87 7.44 -4.56
CA VAL A 46 -5.82 8.88 -4.84
C VAL A 46 -7.01 9.21 -5.73
N VAL A 47 -7.92 10.04 -5.22
CA VAL A 47 -9.08 10.52 -5.98
C VAL A 47 -8.63 11.66 -6.90
N THR A 48 -9.02 11.58 -8.17
CA THR A 48 -8.71 12.55 -9.22
C THR A 48 -9.98 12.85 -10.02
N ASP A 49 -9.94 13.88 -10.86
CA ASP A 49 -11.11 14.25 -11.68
C ASP A 49 -11.50 13.16 -12.69
N ASP A 50 -10.52 12.36 -13.14
CA ASP A 50 -10.69 11.27 -14.11
C ASP A 50 -10.98 9.89 -13.47
N GLY A 51 -11.09 9.83 -12.14
CA GLY A 51 -11.38 8.60 -11.39
C GLY A 51 -10.43 8.35 -10.21
N ILE A 52 -10.45 7.13 -9.68
CA ILE A 52 -9.67 6.75 -8.51
C ILE A 52 -8.44 5.98 -8.93
N VAL A 53 -7.26 6.54 -8.70
CA VAL A 53 -5.99 5.82 -8.91
C VAL A 53 -5.77 4.88 -7.74
N ILE A 54 -5.67 3.58 -8.03
CA ILE A 54 -5.44 2.53 -7.04
C ILE A 54 -3.98 2.10 -7.12
N ALA A 55 -3.30 2.11 -5.98
CA ALA A 55 -1.90 1.77 -5.87
C ALA A 55 -1.62 0.88 -4.66
N ARG A 56 -0.43 0.29 -4.61
CA ARG A 56 0.04 -0.53 -3.49
C ARG A 56 1.38 -0.02 -2.98
N VAL A 57 1.49 0.13 -1.66
CA VAL A 57 2.73 0.54 -0.99
C VAL A 57 3.80 -0.54 -1.23
N GLN A 58 4.89 -0.16 -1.89
CA GLN A 58 6.01 -1.06 -2.16
C GLN A 58 7.11 -0.97 -1.11
N ASP A 59 7.34 0.23 -0.60
CA ASP A 59 8.44 0.52 0.32
C ASP A 59 8.11 1.72 1.23
N LEU A 60 8.78 1.79 2.38
CA LEU A 60 8.63 2.81 3.41
C LEU A 60 10.02 3.27 3.86
N LEU A 61 10.38 4.50 3.52
CA LEU A 61 11.66 5.10 3.84
C LEU A 61 11.49 6.13 4.95
N ARG A 62 12.09 5.87 6.11
CA ARG A 62 12.11 6.81 7.23
C ARG A 62 13.36 7.67 7.17
N THR A 63 13.18 8.97 7.01
CA THR A 63 14.28 9.92 6.76
C THR A 63 14.30 11.08 7.75
N ASN A 64 15.47 11.64 7.93
CA ASN A 64 15.73 12.84 8.72
C ASN A 64 16.99 13.52 8.18
N ARG A 65 16.86 14.77 7.74
CA ARG A 65 17.96 15.52 7.12
C ARG A 65 19.20 15.63 8.01
N TYR A 66 19.02 15.70 9.34
CA TYR A 66 20.14 15.79 10.30
C TYR A 66 20.96 14.50 10.40
N TYR A 67 20.43 13.37 9.96
CA TYR A 67 21.13 12.08 9.93
C TYR A 67 21.69 11.72 8.55
N GLN A 68 21.59 12.61 7.55
CA GLN A 68 22.12 12.34 6.20
C GLN A 68 23.64 12.49 6.13
N HIS A 69 24.26 13.26 7.04
CA HIS A 69 25.71 13.49 7.07
C HIS A 69 26.40 12.63 8.13
N ALA A 70 27.03 11.54 7.70
CA ALA A 70 27.64 10.56 8.61
C ALA A 70 28.74 11.15 9.52
N GLU A 71 29.51 12.12 9.03
CA GLU A 71 30.58 12.79 9.80
C GLU A 71 30.02 13.55 10.99
N ALA A 72 28.99 14.37 10.77
CA ALA A 72 28.31 15.11 11.83
C ALA A 72 27.71 14.15 12.87
N VAL A 73 27.08 13.05 12.43
CA VAL A 73 26.53 12.04 13.34
C VAL A 73 27.61 11.43 14.23
N ARG A 74 28.76 11.06 13.65
CA ARG A 74 29.88 10.47 14.37
C ARG A 74 30.52 11.44 15.37
N GLU A 75 30.66 12.72 15.00
CA GLU A 75 31.26 13.74 15.85
C GLU A 75 30.45 13.99 17.13
N TYR A 76 29.14 14.12 17.04
CA TYR A 76 28.31 14.31 18.23
C TYR A 76 28.29 13.07 19.12
N GLN A 77 28.17 11.88 18.50
CA GLN A 77 28.24 10.62 19.24
C GLN A 77 29.56 10.43 19.99
N SER A 78 30.71 10.81 19.40
CA SER A 78 32.01 10.68 20.05
C SER A 78 32.19 11.64 21.23
N ARG A 79 31.45 12.75 21.24
CA ARG A 79 31.37 13.70 22.37
C ARG A 79 30.42 13.24 23.48
N GLY A 80 29.77 12.08 23.34
CA GLY A 80 28.80 11.56 24.30
C GLY A 80 27.44 12.26 24.27
N GLU A 81 27.23 13.19 23.35
CA GLU A 81 25.99 13.94 23.20
C GLU A 81 25.22 13.45 21.95
N PRO A 82 23.99 12.96 22.10
CA PRO A 82 23.21 12.55 20.95
C PRO A 82 22.79 13.77 20.11
N LEU A 83 22.73 13.65 18.78
CA LEU A 83 22.37 14.75 17.87
C LEU A 83 21.05 15.46 18.24
N ARG A 84 20.11 14.71 18.83
CA ARG A 84 18.83 15.20 19.36
C ARG A 84 18.97 16.27 20.47
N ALA A 85 20.13 16.35 21.12
CA ALA A 85 20.40 17.32 22.18
C ALA A 85 20.52 18.76 21.64
N ILE A 86 20.89 18.90 20.37
CA ILE A 86 21.19 20.20 19.74
C ILE A 86 20.24 20.46 18.56
N PHE A 87 19.85 19.41 17.83
CA PHE A 87 18.87 19.49 16.76
C PHE A 87 17.58 18.81 17.18
N PRO A 88 16.41 19.36 16.82
CA PRO A 88 15.11 18.76 17.14
C PRO A 88 14.82 17.57 16.22
N THR A 89 15.70 16.57 16.21
CA THR A 89 15.67 15.45 15.25
C THR A 89 14.31 14.74 15.23
N ASP A 90 13.66 14.62 16.38
CA ASP A 90 12.35 13.96 16.48
C ASP A 90 11.23 14.72 15.75
N ARG A 91 11.38 16.05 15.57
CA ARG A 91 10.43 16.92 14.84
C ARG A 91 10.66 16.96 13.32
N TRP A 92 11.83 16.54 12.86
CA TRP A 92 12.21 16.57 11.44
C TRP A 92 12.39 15.18 10.84
N GLN A 93 11.91 14.17 11.57
CA GLN A 93 11.81 12.81 11.09
C GLN A 93 10.45 12.59 10.45
N TYR A 94 10.44 12.07 9.23
CA TYR A 94 9.23 11.73 8.51
C TYR A 94 9.42 10.46 7.69
N THR A 95 8.32 9.86 7.27
CA THR A 95 8.32 8.64 6.46
C THR A 95 7.78 8.97 5.07
N ILE A 96 8.53 8.57 4.04
CA ILE A 96 8.11 8.60 2.66
C ILE A 96 7.71 7.17 2.26
N ALA A 97 6.49 6.99 1.81
CA ALA A 97 6.02 5.75 1.22
C ALA A 97 6.17 5.81 -0.31
N LYS A 98 6.72 4.75 -0.91
CA LYS A 98 6.73 4.56 -2.36
C LYS A 98 5.58 3.64 -2.73
N ALA A 99 4.70 4.09 -3.62
CA ALA A 99 3.55 3.33 -4.09
C ALA A 99 3.64 3.05 -5.58
N ARG A 100 3.24 1.84 -5.98
CA ARG A 100 3.10 1.43 -7.38
C ARG A 100 1.65 1.45 -7.77
N VAL A 101 1.36 2.17 -8.85
CA VAL A 101 0.03 2.24 -9.45
C VAL A 101 -0.31 0.86 -10.04
N LEU A 102 -1.49 0.36 -9.72
CA LEU A 102 -2.02 -0.90 -10.21
C LEU A 102 -3.08 -0.67 -11.31
N GLY A 103 -3.85 0.40 -11.20
CA GLY A 103 -4.90 0.72 -12.17
C GLY A 103 -5.64 2.00 -11.85
N LEU A 104 -6.49 2.40 -12.78
CA LEU A 104 -7.49 3.46 -12.62
C LEU A 104 -8.85 2.80 -12.45
N TRP A 105 -9.63 3.25 -11.46
CA TRP A 105 -11.01 2.85 -11.27
C TRP A 105 -11.93 3.99 -11.67
N VAL A 106 -12.73 3.76 -12.72
CA VAL A 106 -13.60 4.76 -13.34
C VAL A 106 -14.90 4.09 -13.78
N GLU A 107 -16.05 4.71 -13.51
CA GLU A 107 -17.37 4.19 -13.91
C GLU A 107 -17.59 2.70 -13.60
N ASN A 108 -17.15 2.25 -12.41
CA ASN A 108 -17.25 0.86 -11.96
C ASN A 108 -16.46 -0.14 -12.83
N ARG A 109 -15.37 0.31 -13.47
CA ARG A 109 -14.51 -0.50 -14.33
C ARG A 109 -13.03 -0.21 -14.07
N THR A 110 -12.22 -1.24 -14.25
CA THR A 110 -10.76 -1.11 -14.25
C THR A 110 -10.26 -0.62 -15.59
N ALA A 111 -9.52 0.49 -15.59
CA ALA A 111 -8.82 1.05 -16.73
C ALA A 111 -7.31 1.08 -16.50
N ARG A 112 -6.55 1.16 -17.61
CA ARG A 112 -5.10 1.42 -17.51
C ARG A 112 -4.89 2.88 -17.14
N PRO A 113 -4.01 3.19 -16.17
CA PRO A 113 -3.62 4.57 -15.90
C PRO A 113 -2.95 5.17 -17.14
N TYR A 114 -3.35 6.37 -17.52
CA TYR A 114 -2.79 7.12 -18.66
C TYR A 114 -2.32 8.53 -18.26
N PHE A 115 -2.49 8.89 -16.99
CA PHE A 115 -2.02 10.13 -16.39
C PHE A 115 -1.38 9.83 -15.03
N THR A 116 -0.73 10.83 -14.43
CA THR A 116 -0.10 10.72 -13.12
C THR A 116 -0.87 11.51 -12.07
N VAL A 117 -0.75 11.10 -10.81
CA VAL A 117 -1.28 11.86 -9.68
C VAL A 117 -0.50 13.16 -9.50
N SER A 118 -1.20 14.24 -9.15
CA SER A 118 -0.55 15.53 -8.91
C SER A 118 0.26 15.51 -7.60
N PRO A 119 1.44 16.16 -7.56
CA PRO A 119 2.06 16.55 -6.30
C PRO A 119 1.07 17.34 -5.43
N GLY A 120 1.03 17.07 -4.13
CA GLY A 120 0.05 17.65 -3.22
C GLY A 120 -1.30 16.92 -3.17
N ALA A 121 -1.55 15.93 -4.03
CA ALA A 121 -2.74 15.11 -3.94
C ALA A 121 -2.78 14.30 -2.63
N VAL A 122 -3.98 14.11 -2.08
CA VAL A 122 -4.17 13.40 -0.81
C VAL A 122 -4.24 11.90 -1.07
N VAL A 123 -3.41 11.13 -0.37
CA VAL A 123 -3.42 9.67 -0.36
C VAL A 123 -4.27 9.18 0.80
N ARG A 124 -5.19 8.26 0.51
CA ARG A 124 -6.08 7.66 1.50
C ARG A 124 -5.98 6.14 1.50
N GLY A 125 -6.52 5.51 2.54
CA GLY A 125 -6.94 4.13 2.48
C GLY A 125 -7.90 3.91 1.30
N ILE A 126 -8.08 2.66 0.90
CA ILE A 126 -9.06 2.31 -0.12
C ILE A 126 -10.31 1.75 0.53
N ASP A 127 -11.47 2.14 0.00
CA ASP A 127 -12.75 1.56 0.33
C ASP A 127 -12.79 0.07 -0.09
N GLU A 128 -13.31 -0.79 0.80
CA GLU A 128 -13.26 -2.24 0.59
C GLU A 128 -14.12 -2.70 -0.58
N ASP A 129 -15.30 -2.09 -0.78
CA ASP A 129 -16.18 -2.39 -1.91
C ASP A 129 -15.49 -2.05 -3.24
N THR A 130 -14.84 -0.88 -3.27
CA THR A 130 -14.06 -0.42 -4.42
C THR A 130 -12.88 -1.35 -4.69
N LEU A 131 -12.14 -1.77 -3.65
CA LEU A 131 -11.01 -2.69 -3.80
C LEU A 131 -11.46 -4.08 -4.27
N ALA A 132 -12.54 -4.61 -3.70
CA ALA A 132 -13.12 -5.91 -4.08
C ALA A 132 -13.55 -5.92 -5.55
N ALA A 133 -14.25 -4.87 -5.98
CA ALA A 133 -14.66 -4.70 -7.37
C ALA A 133 -13.46 -4.55 -8.31
N PHE A 134 -12.45 -3.77 -7.92
CA PHE A 134 -11.22 -3.59 -8.68
C PHE A 134 -10.44 -4.90 -8.88
N LEU A 135 -10.35 -5.72 -7.83
CA LEU A 135 -9.69 -7.03 -7.84
C LEU A 135 -10.57 -8.13 -8.46
N LYS A 136 -11.83 -7.82 -8.80
CA LYS A 136 -12.82 -8.76 -9.35
C LYS A 136 -13.07 -9.96 -8.42
N LEU A 137 -13.17 -9.66 -7.12
CA LEU A 137 -13.53 -10.66 -6.11
C LEU A 137 -15.02 -10.96 -6.19
N ASP A 138 -15.37 -12.22 -5.97
CA ASP A 138 -16.73 -12.72 -6.00
C ASP A 138 -17.13 -13.17 -4.60
N ASN A 139 -17.79 -12.28 -3.85
CA ASN A 139 -18.20 -12.56 -2.48
C ASN A 139 -19.33 -13.60 -2.37
N LYS A 140 -19.93 -14.04 -3.50
CA LYS A 140 -21.04 -15.01 -3.50
C LYS A 140 -20.58 -16.41 -3.89
N GLU A 141 -19.83 -16.53 -4.97
CA GLU A 141 -19.43 -17.81 -5.57
C GLU A 141 -17.90 -17.98 -5.66
N GLY A 142 -17.13 -17.02 -5.13
CA GLY A 142 -15.67 -17.09 -5.10
C GLY A 142 -15.13 -18.04 -4.02
N LEU A 143 -13.90 -18.51 -4.24
CA LEU A 143 -13.20 -19.41 -3.33
C LEU A 143 -12.68 -18.62 -2.13
N ARG A 144 -12.99 -19.00 -0.89
CA ARG A 144 -12.50 -18.28 0.30
C ARG A 144 -11.08 -18.70 0.65
N LEU A 145 -10.10 -18.02 0.06
CA LEU A 145 -8.68 -18.38 0.17
C LEU A 145 -7.93 -17.57 1.25
N GLY A 146 -8.65 -16.84 2.10
CA GLY A 146 -8.11 -16.07 3.21
C GLY A 146 -8.52 -14.60 3.16
N THR A 147 -7.72 -13.72 3.77
CA THR A 147 -7.97 -12.27 3.82
C THR A 147 -6.79 -11.51 3.22
N LEU A 148 -7.06 -10.41 2.52
CA LEU A 148 -6.01 -9.55 2.00
C LEU A 148 -5.22 -8.90 3.15
N ALA A 149 -3.89 -8.96 3.06
CA ALA A 149 -3.03 -8.47 4.13
C ALA A 149 -3.19 -6.95 4.33
N TYR A 150 -3.42 -6.55 5.59
CA TYR A 150 -3.64 -5.15 5.99
C TYR A 150 -4.95 -4.54 5.50
N GLN A 151 -5.89 -5.35 5.04
CA GLN A 151 -7.28 -4.97 4.79
C GLN A 151 -8.19 -5.92 5.58
N SER A 152 -9.44 -5.53 5.82
CA SER A 152 -10.46 -6.43 6.39
C SER A 152 -11.26 -7.15 5.29
N LEU A 153 -10.75 -7.12 4.04
CA LEU A 153 -11.37 -7.72 2.87
C LEU A 153 -10.98 -9.19 2.69
N GLU A 154 -11.98 -10.07 2.60
CA GLU A 154 -11.80 -11.47 2.22
C GLU A 154 -11.29 -11.60 0.77
N PHE A 155 -10.36 -12.53 0.55
CA PHE A 155 -9.85 -12.83 -0.78
C PHE A 155 -10.66 -13.97 -1.40
N THR A 156 -11.65 -13.60 -2.20
CA THR A 156 -12.63 -14.50 -2.83
C THR A 156 -12.51 -14.52 -4.36
N PRO A 157 -11.41 -15.00 -4.95
CA PRO A 157 -11.28 -15.05 -6.41
C PRO A 157 -12.33 -15.99 -7.03
N SER A 158 -12.89 -15.58 -8.17
CA SER A 158 -13.77 -16.46 -8.96
C SER A 158 -13.04 -17.74 -9.41
N ILE A 159 -13.75 -18.87 -9.34
CA ILE A 159 -13.23 -20.19 -9.78
C ILE A 159 -12.79 -20.12 -11.25
N ASN A 160 -13.65 -19.56 -12.10
CA ASN A 160 -13.37 -19.37 -13.52
C ASN A 160 -12.14 -18.48 -13.74
N GLY A 161 -11.98 -17.41 -12.96
CA GLY A 161 -10.82 -16.52 -13.05
C GLY A 161 -9.51 -17.20 -12.66
N LEU A 162 -9.55 -18.06 -11.63
CA LEU A 162 -8.37 -18.73 -11.07
C LEU A 162 -7.93 -19.96 -11.87
N LEU A 163 -8.87 -20.84 -12.22
CA LEU A 163 -8.55 -22.19 -12.73
C LEU A 163 -8.55 -22.32 -14.26
N SER A 164 -9.22 -21.42 -14.98
CA SER A 164 -9.33 -21.53 -16.45
C SER A 164 -8.01 -21.33 -17.21
N LYS A 165 -6.96 -20.80 -16.57
CA LYS A 165 -5.69 -20.42 -17.20
C LYS A 165 -4.47 -21.20 -16.71
N HIS A 166 -4.69 -22.36 -16.08
CA HIS A 166 -3.71 -23.11 -15.29
C HIS A 166 -3.18 -22.33 -14.07
N LEU A 167 -3.03 -23.00 -12.94
CA LEU A 167 -2.57 -22.41 -11.69
C LEU A 167 -1.20 -22.99 -11.31
N ALA A 168 -0.21 -22.12 -11.09
CA ALA A 168 1.09 -22.49 -10.54
C ALA A 168 1.25 -21.86 -9.14
N ILE A 169 1.48 -22.69 -8.12
CA ILE A 169 1.68 -22.25 -6.74
C ILE A 169 3.16 -22.41 -6.39
N LEU A 170 3.85 -21.29 -6.23
CA LEU A 170 5.30 -21.23 -6.02
C LEU A 170 5.61 -20.60 -4.67
N ALA A 171 6.34 -21.33 -3.83
CA ALA A 171 6.83 -20.82 -2.55
C ALA A 171 8.05 -21.62 -2.08
N MET A 172 8.87 -21.04 -1.20
CA MET A 172 9.97 -21.75 -0.54
C MET A 172 9.45 -22.87 0.37
N SER A 173 10.32 -23.82 0.76
CA SER A 173 9.95 -24.86 1.72
C SER A 173 9.53 -24.24 3.05
N GLY A 174 8.45 -24.75 3.65
CA GLY A 174 7.88 -24.22 4.90
C GLY A 174 7.00 -22.96 4.75
N ALA A 175 6.89 -22.36 3.56
CA ALA A 175 6.08 -21.14 3.35
C ALA A 175 4.56 -21.40 3.18
N GLY A 176 4.09 -22.63 3.46
CA GLY A 176 2.66 -22.95 3.41
C GLY A 176 2.10 -23.41 2.06
N LYS A 177 2.95 -23.78 1.07
CA LYS A 177 2.47 -24.27 -0.25
C LYS A 177 1.45 -25.40 -0.13
N SER A 178 1.77 -26.46 0.61
CA SER A 178 0.87 -27.61 0.76
C SER A 178 -0.40 -27.26 1.53
N TYR A 179 -0.30 -26.38 2.53
CA TYR A 179 -1.44 -25.89 3.29
C TYR A 179 -2.42 -25.10 2.42
N PHE A 180 -1.90 -24.18 1.59
CA PHE A 180 -2.71 -23.43 0.64
C PHE A 180 -3.42 -24.35 -0.37
N VAL A 181 -2.74 -25.41 -0.84
CA VAL A 181 -3.37 -26.42 -1.72
C VAL A 181 -4.51 -27.16 -1.01
N SER A 182 -4.34 -27.53 0.26
CA SER A 182 -5.42 -28.16 1.04
C SER A 182 -6.64 -27.25 1.15
N VAL A 183 -6.46 -25.98 1.53
CA VAL A 183 -7.55 -25.00 1.62
C VAL A 183 -8.22 -24.79 0.25
N LEU A 184 -7.43 -24.68 -0.82
CA LEU A 184 -7.96 -24.54 -2.18
C LEU A 184 -8.83 -25.74 -2.59
N LEU A 185 -8.40 -26.97 -2.27
CA LEU A 185 -9.16 -28.18 -2.59
C LEU A 185 -10.43 -28.30 -1.74
N GLU A 186 -10.37 -27.91 -0.46
CA GLU A 186 -11.55 -27.86 0.41
C GLU A 186 -12.60 -26.89 -0.13
N GLU A 187 -12.21 -25.67 -0.51
CA GLU A 187 -13.12 -24.66 -1.06
C GLU A 187 -13.69 -25.06 -2.43
N LEU A 188 -12.99 -25.86 -3.22
CA LEU A 188 -13.50 -26.35 -4.51
C LEU A 188 -14.52 -27.50 -4.37
N LEU A 189 -14.52 -28.20 -3.25
CA LEU A 189 -15.40 -29.35 -2.98
C LEU A 189 -16.61 -28.98 -2.11
N SER A 190 -16.62 -27.77 -1.55
CA SER A 190 -17.70 -27.17 -0.75
C SER A 190 -18.88 -26.77 -1.62
#